data_AF-A0A197KE37-F1
#
_entry.id   AF-A0A197KE37-F1
#
_cell.length_a   1.000
_cell.length_b   1.000
_cell.length_c   1.000
_cell.angle_alpha   90.00
_cell.angle_beta   90.00
_cell.angle_gamma   90.00
#
_symmetry.space_group_name_H-M   'P 1'
#
loop_
_entity.id
_entity.type
_entity.pdbx_description
1 polymer ?
#
loop_
_entity_poly.entity_id
_entity_poly.type
_entity_poly.pdbx_seq_one_letter_code
_entity_poly.pdbx_strand_id
1 'polypeptide(L)'
;MSSVSRILAATRLSLSASARAYTTAASKAPNASTEGYYKVTQTRSLIGVPKSTIKVLKSLGLGRKIGRPVFQPHEPSAAGKILKVKELVKVENMVGPIPPEGFQRTRATKGYKVVGKMF
;
A
#
# COMPACT_ATOMS: atom_id res chain seq x y z
N MET A 1 15.28 71.44 -35.57
CA MET A 1 15.56 70.91 -34.22
C MET A 1 14.80 69.61 -34.06
N SER A 2 15.53 68.56 -33.72
CA SER A 2 15.11 67.23 -33.23
C SER A 2 13.62 66.91 -33.13
N SER A 3 13.19 65.78 -33.71
CA SER A 3 12.94 64.60 -32.86
C SER A 3 12.72 63.36 -33.72
N VAL A 4 13.67 62.42 -33.61
CA VAL A 4 13.55 61.04 -34.05
C VAL A 4 12.76 60.31 -32.97
N SER A 5 11.74 59.51 -33.32
CA SER A 5 11.22 58.51 -32.39
C SER A 5 10.72 57.27 -33.13
N ARG A 6 11.34 56.16 -32.71
CA ARG A 6 11.24 54.79 -33.20
C ARG A 6 9.86 54.21 -32.90
N ILE A 7 9.27 53.49 -33.85
CA ILE A 7 8.15 52.59 -33.57
C ILE A 7 8.66 51.16 -33.75
N LEU A 8 8.90 50.49 -32.62
CA LEU A 8 9.21 49.07 -32.53
C LEU A 8 7.89 48.30 -32.48
N ALA A 9 7.56 47.58 -33.56
CA ALA A 9 6.42 46.68 -33.60
C ALA A 9 6.77 45.39 -32.83
N ALA A 10 6.18 45.20 -31.65
CA ALA A 10 6.27 43.96 -30.90
C ALA A 10 5.13 43.01 -31.31
N THR A 11 5.45 42.01 -32.12
CA THR A 11 4.58 40.87 -32.40
C THR A 11 4.45 40.02 -31.13
N ARG A 12 3.29 40.09 -30.46
CA ARG A 12 2.96 39.18 -29.36
C ARG A 12 2.47 37.86 -29.94
N LEU A 13 3.28 36.80 -29.84
CA LEU A 13 2.83 35.42 -30.09
C LEU A 13 1.85 35.00 -28.98
N SER A 14 0.57 34.82 -29.33
CA SER A 14 -0.43 34.20 -28.46
C SER A 14 -0.31 32.67 -28.58
N LEU A 15 0.31 32.02 -27.59
CA LEU A 15 0.26 30.56 -27.47
C LEU A 15 -1.15 30.14 -27.02
N SER A 16 -1.89 29.48 -27.92
CA SER A 16 -3.16 28.83 -27.60
C SER A 16 -2.91 27.68 -26.62
N ALA A 17 -3.42 27.80 -25.40
CA ALA A 17 -3.45 26.69 -24.45
C ALA A 17 -4.40 25.61 -24.98
N SER A 18 -3.85 24.51 -25.48
CA SER A 18 -4.61 23.31 -25.82
C SER A 18 -5.12 22.67 -24.52
N ALA A 19 -6.36 22.99 -24.15
CA ALA A 19 -7.05 22.39 -23.02
C ALA A 19 -7.37 20.93 -23.36
N ARG A 20 -6.53 20.02 -22.87
CA ARG A 20 -6.77 18.58 -22.97
C ARG A 20 -7.91 18.24 -22.02
N ALA A 21 -9.13 18.13 -22.57
CA ALA A 21 -10.30 17.70 -21.84
C ALA A 21 -10.12 16.25 -21.36
N TYR A 22 -9.93 16.07 -20.06
CA TYR A 22 -10.01 14.78 -19.39
C TYR A 22 -11.48 14.49 -19.12
N THR A 23 -12.10 13.72 -20.01
CA THR A 23 -13.41 13.14 -19.73
C THR A 23 -13.28 12.18 -18.54
N THR A 24 -13.78 12.57 -17.37
CA THR A 24 -14.00 11.66 -16.24
C THR A 24 -15.13 10.70 -16.61
N ALA A 25 -14.81 9.66 -17.37
CA ALA A 25 -15.69 8.50 -17.49
C ALA A 25 -15.68 7.79 -16.13
N ALA A 26 -16.77 7.93 -15.38
CA ALA A 26 -17.01 7.18 -14.16
C ALA A 26 -17.23 5.70 -14.51
N SER A 27 -16.14 4.99 -14.80
CA SER A 27 -16.16 3.54 -14.93
C SER A 27 -16.38 2.96 -13.54
N LYS A 28 -17.59 2.42 -13.34
CA LYS A 28 -17.89 1.52 -12.22
C LYS A 28 -16.80 0.45 -12.20
N ALA A 29 -16.00 0.47 -11.14
CA ALA A 29 -14.81 -0.36 -11.02
C ALA A 29 -15.18 -1.84 -11.26
N PRO A 30 -14.39 -2.59 -12.05
CA PRO A 30 -14.60 -4.02 -12.15
C PRO A 30 -14.40 -4.60 -10.74
N ASN A 31 -15.48 -5.14 -10.16
CA ASN A 31 -15.41 -5.94 -8.97
C ASN A 31 -14.66 -7.22 -9.34
N ALA A 32 -13.33 -7.15 -9.36
CA ALA A 32 -12.46 -8.31 -9.42
C ALA A 32 -12.59 -9.01 -8.07
N SER A 33 -13.70 -9.73 -7.89
CA SER A 33 -13.92 -10.71 -6.83
C SER A 33 -12.99 -11.90 -7.08
N THR A 34 -11.69 -11.65 -7.05
CA THR A 34 -10.72 -12.71 -6.84
C THR A 34 -10.89 -13.09 -5.38
N GLU A 35 -11.47 -14.25 -5.12
CA GLU A 35 -11.64 -14.80 -3.77
C GLU A 35 -10.27 -15.12 -3.15
N GLY A 36 -9.61 -14.07 -2.67
CA GLY A 36 -8.23 -14.12 -2.24
C GLY A 36 -7.92 -13.07 -1.18
N TYR A 37 -6.74 -13.26 -0.60
CA TYR A 37 -6.24 -12.45 0.50
C TYR A 37 -4.84 -11.93 0.20
N TYR A 38 -4.58 -10.71 0.62
CA TYR A 38 -3.23 -10.21 0.79
C TYR A 38 -2.68 -10.76 2.10
N LYS A 39 -1.62 -11.57 2.03
CA LYS A 39 -0.82 -11.91 3.19
C LYS A 39 0.21 -10.80 3.38
N VAL A 40 -0.08 -9.91 4.31
CA VAL A 40 0.67 -8.69 4.56
C VAL A 40 1.59 -8.91 5.76
N THR A 41 2.91 -8.86 5.55
CA THR A 41 3.90 -9.09 6.60
C THR A 41 4.79 -7.87 6.76
N GLN A 42 4.84 -7.29 7.96
CA GLN A 42 5.76 -6.20 8.25
C GLN A 42 7.21 -6.72 8.32
N THR A 43 8.10 -6.18 7.49
CA THR A 43 9.52 -6.57 7.40
C THR A 43 10.45 -5.53 8.03
N ARG A 44 10.04 -4.26 8.08
CA ARG A 44 10.83 -3.16 8.65
C ARG A 44 10.18 -2.60 9.93
N SER A 45 11.00 -2.04 10.83
CA SER A 45 10.51 -1.44 12.07
C SER A 45 9.83 -0.09 11.83
N LEU A 46 9.11 0.40 12.86
CA LEU A 46 8.44 1.71 12.83
C LEU A 46 9.34 2.85 13.32
N ILE A 47 10.61 2.59 13.63
CA ILE A 47 11.53 3.58 14.20
C ILE A 47 11.88 4.61 13.12
N GLY A 48 11.72 5.90 13.44
CA GLY A 48 11.96 6.99 12.49
C GLY A 48 10.89 7.13 11.39
N VAL A 49 9.81 6.35 11.45
CA VAL A 49 8.71 6.42 10.47
C VAL A 49 7.74 7.56 10.85
N PRO A 50 7.22 8.34 9.89
CA PRO A 50 6.21 9.37 10.15
C PRO A 50 4.93 8.83 10.81
N LYS A 51 4.33 9.64 11.70
CA LYS A 51 3.11 9.27 12.45
C LYS A 51 1.93 8.90 11.54
N SER A 52 1.81 9.51 10.36
CA SER A 52 0.76 9.20 9.38
C SER A 52 0.90 7.76 8.84
N THR A 53 2.10 7.35 8.45
CA THR A 53 2.42 5.99 7.99
C THR A 53 2.19 4.96 9.10
N ILE A 54 2.53 5.31 10.35
CA ILE A 54 2.25 4.46 11.52
C ILE A 54 0.74 4.23 11.69
N LYS A 55 -0.08 5.27 11.55
CA LYS A 55 -1.55 5.14 11.63
C LYS A 55 -2.09 4.23 10.53
N VAL A 56 -1.58 4.33 9.30
CA VAL A 56 -1.96 3.44 8.19
C VAL A 56 -1.61 1.99 8.51
N LEU A 57 -0.39 1.71 8.98
CA LEU A 57 0.02 0.36 9.39
C LEU A 57 -0.87 -0.20 10.50
N LYS A 58 -1.20 0.60 11.51
CA LYS A 58 -2.14 0.20 12.58
C LYS A 58 -3.53 -0.11 12.03
N SER A 59 -4.03 0.66 11.06
CA SER A 59 -5.33 0.42 10.42
C SER A 59 -5.37 -0.88 9.61
N LEU A 60 -4.21 -1.38 9.17
CA LEU A 60 -4.06 -2.69 8.52
C LEU A 60 -3.94 -3.85 9.54
N GLY A 61 -3.89 -3.57 10.84
CA GLY A 61 -3.67 -4.57 11.89
C GLY A 61 -2.19 -4.86 12.18
N LEU A 62 -1.26 -4.07 11.61
CA LEU A 62 0.18 -4.21 11.80
C LEU A 62 0.71 -3.23 12.86
N GLY A 63 2.01 -3.35 13.19
CA GLY A 63 2.69 -2.43 14.11
C GLY A 63 2.78 -2.89 15.57
N ARG A 64 2.19 -4.05 15.94
CA ARG A 64 2.43 -4.68 17.26
C ARG A 64 3.69 -5.54 17.29
N LYS A 65 3.87 -6.43 16.30
CA LYS A 65 5.00 -7.37 16.22
C LYS A 65 5.47 -7.47 14.77
N ILE A 66 6.77 -7.30 14.56
CA ILE A 66 7.41 -7.46 13.24
C ILE A 66 7.35 -8.95 12.84
N GLY A 67 7.13 -9.22 11.56
CA GLY A 67 7.10 -10.58 11.01
C GLY A 67 5.81 -11.37 11.29
N ARG A 68 4.81 -10.81 11.98
CA ARG A 68 3.48 -11.45 12.09
C ARG A 68 2.65 -11.10 10.85
N PRO A 69 2.20 -12.08 10.05
CA PRO A 69 1.36 -11.79 8.90
C PRO A 69 -0.06 -11.42 9.34
N VAL A 70 -0.68 -10.51 8.60
CA VAL A 70 -2.10 -10.18 8.68
C VAL A 70 -2.70 -10.44 7.31
N PHE A 71 -3.87 -11.08 7.29
CA PHE A 71 -4.61 -11.37 6.07
C PHE A 71 -5.66 -10.29 5.87
N GLN A 72 -5.61 -9.65 4.69
CA GLN A 72 -6.60 -8.64 4.29
C GLN A 72 -7.29 -9.13 3.02
N PRO A 73 -8.62 -8.98 2.88
CA PRO A 73 -9.29 -9.33 1.64
C PRO A 73 -8.77 -8.49 0.48
N HIS A 74 -8.95 -8.96 -0.75
CA HIS A 74 -8.64 -8.20 -1.97
C HIS A 74 -9.63 -7.05 -2.19
N GLU A 75 -9.53 -6.03 -1.34
CA GLU A 75 -10.32 -4.80 -1.42
C GLU A 75 -9.45 -3.63 -1.93
N PRO A 76 -9.97 -2.75 -2.80
CA PRO A 76 -9.25 -1.54 -3.24
C PRO A 76 -8.77 -0.66 -2.06
N SER A 77 -9.56 -0.56 -0.99
CA SER A 77 -9.20 0.18 0.23
C SER A 77 -7.96 -0.42 0.91
N ALA A 78 -7.91 -1.75 1.02
CA ALA A 78 -6.75 -2.46 1.55
C ALA A 78 -5.52 -2.26 0.65
N ALA A 79 -5.68 -2.40 -0.67
CA ALA A 79 -4.60 -2.18 -1.63
C ALA A 79 -4.02 -0.76 -1.53
N GLY A 80 -4.86 0.28 -1.45
CA GLY A 80 -4.41 1.67 -1.30
C GLY A 80 -3.60 1.90 -0.02
N LYS A 81 -4.05 1.33 1.11
CA LYS A 81 -3.30 1.38 2.38
C LYS A 81 -1.96 0.67 2.27
N ILE A 82 -1.93 -0.51 1.64
CA ILE A 82 -0.71 -1.30 1.41
C ILE A 82 0.29 -0.51 0.56
N LEU A 83 -0.15 0.11 -0.54
CA LEU A 83 0.71 0.91 -1.42
C LEU A 83 1.34 2.09 -0.68
N LYS A 84 0.62 2.70 0.27
CA LYS A 84 1.15 3.78 1.11
C LYS A 84 2.30 3.34 2.01
N VAL A 85 2.37 2.06 2.37
CA VAL A 85 3.32 1.49 3.34
C VAL A 85 4.25 0.45 2.70
N LYS A 86 4.36 0.42 1.37
CA LYS A 86 5.07 -0.62 0.59
C LYS A 86 6.53 -0.83 1.00
N GLU A 87 7.20 0.21 1.49
CA GLU A 87 8.60 0.14 1.92
C GLU A 87 8.79 -0.65 3.23
N LEU A 88 7.73 -0.81 4.03
CA LEU A 88 7.78 -1.42 5.36
C LEU A 88 7.27 -2.87 5.37
N VAL A 89 6.72 -3.33 4.25
CA VAL A 89 5.84 -4.49 4.22
C VAL A 89 6.14 -5.35 3.00
N LYS A 90 6.16 -6.66 3.21
CA LYS A 90 6.14 -7.67 2.15
C LYS A 90 4.71 -8.19 1.97
N VAL A 91 4.24 -8.26 0.73
CA VAL A 91 2.89 -8.71 0.38
C VAL A 91 2.99 -9.95 -0.47
N GLU A 92 2.24 -10.98 -0.09
CA GLU A 92 2.08 -12.21 -0.87
C GLU A 92 0.60 -12.34 -1.25
N ASN A 93 0.34 -12.67 -2.51
CA ASN A 93 -1.01 -12.88 -2.99
C ASN A 93 -1.42 -14.34 -2.77
N MET A 94 -2.48 -14.57 -1.99
CA MET A 94 -2.99 -15.90 -1.67
C MET A 94 -4.36 -16.09 -2.32
N VAL A 95 -4.51 -17.15 -3.11
CA VAL A 95 -5.79 -17.60 -3.66
C VAL A 95 -6.31 -18.72 -2.75
N GLY A 96 -7.52 -18.56 -2.17
CA GLY A 96 -8.12 -19.57 -1.29
C GLY A 96 -8.56 -19.05 0.10
N PRO A 97 -9.09 -19.95 0.95
CA PRO A 97 -9.68 -19.59 2.24
C PRO A 97 -8.63 -19.03 3.22
N ILE A 98 -9.08 -18.11 4.08
CA ILE A 98 -8.22 -17.54 5.14
C ILE A 98 -7.70 -18.69 6.00
N PRO A 99 -6.38 -18.76 6.25
CA PRO A 99 -5.86 -19.68 7.25
C PRO A 99 -6.58 -19.45 8.59
N PRO A 100 -7.07 -20.50 9.25
CA PRO A 100 -7.88 -20.36 10.46
C PRO A 100 -7.16 -19.49 11.51
N GLU A 101 -7.95 -18.66 12.18
CA GLU A 101 -7.57 -17.55 13.07
C GLU A 101 -6.17 -17.65 13.69
N GLY A 102 -5.22 -17.03 12.98
CA GLY A 102 -3.87 -16.80 13.46
C GLY A 102 -2.86 -17.75 12.85
N PHE A 103 -1.90 -17.17 12.13
CA PHE A 103 -0.65 -17.82 11.81
C PHE A 103 0.08 -18.14 13.12
N GLN A 104 -0.26 -19.28 13.73
CA GLN A 104 0.53 -19.86 14.79
C GLN A 104 1.83 -20.27 14.13
N ARG A 105 2.95 -19.75 14.62
CA ARG A 105 4.26 -20.19 14.14
C ARG A 105 4.29 -21.70 14.29
N THR A 106 4.51 -22.42 13.19
CA THR A 106 4.75 -23.86 13.25
C THR A 106 5.90 -24.06 14.23
N ARG A 107 5.60 -24.70 15.36
CA ARG A 107 6.63 -24.99 16.35
C ARG A 107 7.53 -26.05 15.74
N ALA A 108 8.84 -25.93 15.98
CA ALA A 108 9.75 -27.01 15.64
C ALA A 108 9.29 -28.30 16.34
N THR A 109 9.51 -29.43 15.67
CA THR A 109 9.24 -30.76 16.23
C THR A 109 10.01 -30.92 17.53
N LYS A 110 9.34 -31.41 18.59
CA LYS A 110 10.00 -31.65 19.86
C LYS A 110 10.97 -32.84 19.70
N GLY A 111 12.24 -32.64 20.06
CA GLY A 111 13.28 -33.66 19.99
C GLY A 111 13.29 -34.64 21.18
N TYR A 112 12.25 -34.66 22.00
CA TYR A 112 12.12 -35.56 23.14
C TYR A 112 10.70 -36.11 23.23
N LYS A 113 10.57 -37.30 23.79
CA LYS A 113 9.29 -37.90 24.18
C LYS A 113 9.37 -38.18 25.68
N VAL A 114 8.39 -37.69 26.43
CA VAL A 114 8.33 -37.92 27.89
C VAL A 114 7.93 -39.39 28.10
N VAL A 115 8.82 -40.17 28.74
CA VAL A 115 8.67 -41.63 28.91
C VAL A 115 7.87 -42.01 30.17
N GLY A 116 7.54 -41.06 31.03
CA GLY A 116 6.69 -41.29 32.20
C GLY A 116 6.70 -40.05 33.11
N LYS A 117 5.77 -40.01 34.06
CA LYS A 117 5.83 -39.09 35.21
C LYS A 117 6.22 -39.93 36.43
N MET A 118 7.35 -39.61 37.06
CA MET A 118 7.61 -40.08 38.41
C MET A 118 6.62 -39.37 39.34
N PHE A 119 5.89 -40.17 40.13
CA PHE A 119 5.04 -39.71 41.22
C PHE A 119 5.91 -39.37 42.44
#